data_AF-A0A4E0RTC9-F1
#
_entry.id   AF-A0A4E0RTC9-F1
#
_cell.length_a   1.000
_cell.length_b   1.000
_cell.length_c   1.000
_cell.angle_alpha   90.00
_cell.angle_beta   90.00
_cell.angle_gamma   90.00
#
_symmetry.space_group_name_H-M   'P 1'
#
loop_
_entity.id
_entity.type
_entity.pdbx_description
1 polymer ?
#
loop_
_entity_poly.entity_id
_entity_poly.type
_entity_poly.pdbx_seq_one_letter_code
_entity_poly.pdbx_strand_id
1 'polypeptide(L)'
;MDHHMTVDMSNVQFYTSSIQRAIDSGRSFYHGFFGMPPLSSNYASNDCDSDGEPANCPPPQIKAERYKSIQESDRLLRFFDHCKRYKEDIENNKSSVREYKRFRDGPEVRRVARGVMSRHLLTPTEFNESDVHLMYSVCSFEVAAETNPFKQRSPWCDFFRPSELPIYEYMADLKHYWLKSYGYELNYVQSCPLVGEMLSQIRQAAYLYKTSRSEDRSARRVPQATFWFGHAETLLPVVAALGLFNDSVGASELQHLTADGFDHWQAKRRMNPSPPTMFRSGHIAPFAGNLALQLYHCPNAVSIGVDDPWSGFFVEPLVNGQTVAWPLGGPVQPPTKEFPGATFAPLDTVLSRLGSCMPGTFEEDKVCSLPEKLTTAVNTGTTEAPEE
;
A
#
# COMPACT_ATOMS: atom_id res chain seq x y z
N MET A 1 16.23 -2.00 -30.68
CA MET A 1 16.47 -0.60 -30.31
C MET A 1 16.33 -0.53 -28.79
N ASP A 2 17.37 -0.95 -28.07
CA ASP A 2 17.42 -0.79 -26.62
C ASP A 2 17.90 0.62 -26.33
N HIS A 3 16.99 1.58 -26.49
CA HIS A 3 17.17 2.89 -25.87
C HIS A 3 16.85 2.73 -24.39
N HIS A 4 17.82 2.20 -23.63
CA HIS A 4 17.82 2.39 -22.19
C HIS A 4 17.60 3.88 -21.92
N MET A 5 16.54 4.21 -21.19
CA MET A 5 16.29 5.56 -20.72
C MET A 5 17.54 6.02 -19.98
N THR A 6 18.24 7.02 -20.53
CA THR A 6 19.35 7.67 -19.83
C THR A 6 18.76 8.38 -18.62
N VAL A 7 18.98 7.81 -17.44
CA VAL A 7 18.52 8.37 -16.17
C VAL A 7 19.43 9.53 -15.79
N ASP A 8 18.88 10.73 -15.75
CA ASP A 8 19.54 11.91 -15.21
C ASP A 8 19.20 12.01 -13.72
N MET A 9 20.22 11.86 -12.88
CA MET A 9 20.08 11.88 -11.42
C MET A 9 19.42 13.16 -10.91
N SER A 10 19.57 14.28 -11.61
CA SER A 10 18.94 15.54 -11.21
C SER A 10 17.41 15.56 -11.40
N ASN A 11 16.87 14.61 -12.16
CA ASN A 11 15.44 14.47 -12.45
C ASN A 11 14.79 13.29 -11.72
N VAL A 12 15.49 12.70 -10.74
CA VAL A 12 14.99 11.60 -9.90
C VAL A 12 14.93 12.03 -8.44
N GLN A 13 13.81 11.75 -7.78
CA GLN A 13 13.59 12.07 -6.38
C GLN A 13 13.34 10.82 -5.54
N PHE A 14 13.80 10.84 -4.28
CA PHE A 14 13.63 9.75 -3.33
C PHE A 14 13.06 10.29 -2.02
N TYR A 15 12.03 9.62 -1.52
CA TYR A 15 11.36 9.96 -0.27
C TYR A 15 11.17 8.73 0.60
N THR A 16 11.37 8.85 1.90
CA THR A 16 11.17 7.77 2.88
C THR A 16 10.40 8.26 4.10
N SER A 17 9.71 7.38 4.80
CA SER A 17 9.31 7.69 6.19
C SER A 17 10.55 7.71 7.08
N SER A 18 10.43 8.32 8.26
CA SER A 18 11.51 8.39 9.26
C SER A 18 11.83 7.04 9.93
N ILE A 19 11.13 5.97 9.56
CA ILE A 19 11.34 4.65 10.16
C ILE A 19 12.54 3.95 9.51
N GLN A 20 13.46 3.49 10.35
CA GLN A 20 14.72 2.84 9.94
C GLN A 20 14.56 1.79 8.83
N ARG A 21 13.60 0.85 8.94
CA ARG A 21 13.39 -0.18 7.91
C ARG A 21 12.96 0.39 6.55
N ALA A 22 12.24 1.51 6.52
CA ALA A 22 11.86 2.19 5.28
C ALA A 22 13.06 2.94 4.70
N ILE A 23 13.84 3.62 5.55
CA ILE A 23 15.08 4.30 5.18
C ILE A 23 16.06 3.30 4.55
N ASP A 24 16.27 2.15 5.18
CA ASP A 24 17.20 1.12 4.68
C ASP A 24 16.69 0.47 3.39
N SER A 25 15.37 0.32 3.23
CA SER A 25 14.76 -0.11 1.96
C SER A 25 15.02 0.93 0.86
N GLY A 26 14.83 2.22 1.15
CA GLY A 26 15.08 3.32 0.23
C GLY A 26 16.54 3.41 -0.20
N ARG A 27 17.47 3.26 0.75
CA ARG A 27 18.91 3.22 0.46
C ARG A 27 19.30 1.98 -0.35
N SER A 28 18.75 0.81 -0.01
CA SER A 28 19.02 -0.42 -0.76
C SER A 28 18.54 -0.32 -2.20
N PHE A 29 17.33 0.23 -2.41
CA PHE A 29 16.81 0.48 -3.75
C PHE A 29 17.64 1.53 -4.48
N TYR A 30 18.02 2.63 -3.83
CA TYR A 30 18.91 3.66 -4.39
C TYR A 30 20.21 3.03 -4.91
N HIS A 31 20.83 2.15 -4.13
CA HIS A 31 22.03 1.45 -4.55
C HIS A 31 21.81 0.58 -5.78
N GLY A 32 20.76 -0.25 -5.78
CA GLY A 32 20.42 -1.08 -6.94
C GLY A 32 20.11 -0.25 -8.19
N PHE A 33 19.37 0.86 -8.02
CA PHE A 33 18.96 1.74 -9.11
C PHE A 33 20.14 2.47 -9.76
N PHE A 34 21.13 2.89 -8.97
CA PHE A 34 22.34 3.56 -9.47
C PHE A 34 23.53 2.62 -9.70
N GLY A 35 23.33 1.30 -9.62
CA GLY A 35 24.40 0.31 -9.83
C GLY A 35 25.53 0.39 -8.81
N MET A 36 25.24 0.88 -7.60
CA MET A 36 26.18 0.96 -6.50
C MET A 36 26.30 -0.40 -5.79
N PRO A 37 27.42 -0.67 -5.07
CA PRO A 37 27.57 -1.89 -4.30
C PRO A 37 26.42 -2.08 -3.28
N PRO A 38 25.89 -3.30 -3.08
CA PRO A 38 24.85 -3.55 -2.07
C PRO A 38 25.27 -3.11 -0.66
N LEU A 39 24.29 -2.71 0.16
CA LEU A 39 24.52 -2.42 1.57
C LEU A 39 24.90 -3.70 2.32
N SER A 40 25.99 -3.66 3.11
CA SER A 40 26.40 -4.79 3.95
C SER A 40 25.41 -5.01 5.12
N SER A 41 25.14 -6.26 5.49
CA SER A 41 24.23 -6.61 6.60
C SER A 41 24.68 -6.12 7.98
N ASN A 42 25.93 -5.66 8.11
CA ASN A 42 26.50 -5.15 9.36
C ASN A 42 26.16 -3.66 9.60
N TYR A 43 24.97 -3.23 9.23
CA TYR A 43 24.53 -1.82 9.25
C TYR A 43 24.44 -1.20 10.65
N ALA A 44 24.57 -2.00 11.72
CA ALA A 44 24.72 -1.50 13.09
C ALA A 44 26.15 -1.01 13.42
N SER A 45 27.16 -1.25 12.57
CA SER A 45 28.54 -0.81 12.86
C SER A 45 29.47 -0.58 11.66
N ASN A 46 29.24 -1.19 10.49
CA ASN A 46 30.31 -1.33 9.50
C ASN A 46 29.97 -0.76 8.11
N ASP A 47 30.32 0.52 7.90
CA ASP A 47 30.97 0.97 6.64
C ASP A 47 32.50 0.71 6.69
N CYS A 48 32.95 -0.05 7.67
CA CYS A 48 34.32 -0.52 7.76
C CYS A 48 34.21 -2.03 7.94
N ASP A 49 34.55 -2.80 6.91
CA ASP A 49 35.36 -4.00 7.11
C ASP A 49 35.73 -4.66 5.78
N SER A 50 37.02 -4.60 5.49
CA SER A 50 37.81 -5.83 5.31
C SER A 50 39.28 -5.45 5.60
N ASP A 51 39.78 -5.90 6.75
CA ASP A 51 41.19 -6.03 7.09
C ASP A 51 42.08 -4.76 7.22
N GLY A 52 41.56 -3.61 7.65
CA GLY A 52 42.43 -2.44 7.87
C GLY A 52 41.82 -1.34 8.74
N GLU A 53 42.62 -0.91 9.72
CA GLU A 53 42.54 0.22 10.64
C GLU A 53 41.38 1.26 10.54
N PRO A 54 40.95 1.85 11.68
CA PRO A 54 39.85 2.83 11.79
C PRO A 54 40.00 4.14 10.99
N ALA A 55 41.07 4.32 10.22
CA ALA A 55 41.36 5.51 9.44
C ALA A 55 40.60 5.62 8.10
N ASN A 56 39.94 4.55 7.64
CA ASN A 56 39.32 4.50 6.29
C ASN A 56 37.78 4.50 6.27
N CYS A 57 37.13 4.72 7.41
CA CYS A 57 35.68 4.82 7.44
C CYS A 57 35.24 6.25 7.05
N PRO A 58 34.35 6.43 6.05
CA PRO A 58 33.92 7.77 5.67
C PRO A 58 33.29 8.48 6.88
N PRO A 59 33.70 9.71 7.19
CA PRO A 59 33.09 10.51 8.25
C PRO A 59 31.57 10.50 8.13
N PRO A 60 30.81 10.57 9.25
CA PRO A 60 29.35 10.64 9.24
C PRO A 60 28.78 11.70 8.27
N GLN A 61 29.54 12.77 8.05
CA GLN A 61 29.25 13.84 7.09
C GLN A 61 29.21 13.34 5.63
N ILE A 62 30.15 12.49 5.22
CA ILE A 62 30.19 11.89 3.87
C ILE A 62 29.00 10.93 3.66
N LYS A 63 28.58 10.21 4.72
CA LYS A 63 27.39 9.36 4.68
C LYS A 63 26.09 10.17 4.55
N ALA A 64 25.99 11.27 5.30
CA ALA A 64 24.88 12.20 5.21
C ALA A 64 24.82 12.88 3.82
N GLU A 65 25.98 13.21 3.25
CA GLU A 65 26.07 13.75 1.88
C GLU A 65 25.62 12.74 0.82
N ARG A 66 26.02 11.46 0.95
CA ARG A 66 25.64 10.40 -0.01
C ARG A 66 24.14 10.21 -0.12
N TYR A 67 23.42 10.28 0.99
CA TYR A 67 21.95 10.10 1.02
C TYR A 67 21.18 11.42 1.11
N LYS A 68 21.86 12.56 0.93
CA LYS A 68 21.23 13.89 1.00
C LYS A 68 20.07 14.07 0.00
N SER A 69 20.07 13.29 -1.08
CA SER A 69 19.00 13.27 -2.08
C SER A 69 17.75 12.49 -1.64
N ILE A 70 17.83 11.69 -0.58
CA ILE A 70 16.70 10.95 -0.01
C ILE A 70 16.08 11.81 1.10
N GLN A 71 14.84 12.24 0.90
CA GLN A 71 14.14 13.15 1.81
C GLN A 71 13.19 12.38 2.72
N GLU A 72 13.10 12.76 3.99
CA GLU A 72 12.10 12.20 4.90
C GLU A 72 10.76 12.93 4.76
N SER A 73 9.65 12.19 4.72
CA SER A 73 8.30 12.76 4.57
C SER A 73 7.22 11.95 5.30
N ASP A 74 7.18 12.07 6.63
CA ASP A 74 6.17 11.39 7.44
C ASP A 74 4.75 11.89 7.19
N ARG A 75 4.58 13.19 6.88
CA ARG A 75 3.27 13.74 6.53
C ARG A 75 2.61 12.97 5.38
N LEU A 76 3.41 12.56 4.38
CA LEU A 76 2.92 11.84 3.20
C LEU A 76 2.99 10.33 3.36
N LEU A 77 4.01 9.79 4.04
CA LEU A 77 4.23 8.34 4.12
C LEU A 77 3.66 7.69 5.39
N ARG A 78 3.31 8.49 6.38
CA ARG A 78 2.72 8.10 7.67
C ARG A 78 1.46 8.91 8.00
N PHE A 79 0.66 9.27 7.00
CA PHE A 79 -0.61 10.01 7.20
C PHE A 79 -1.51 9.39 8.29
N PHE A 80 -1.47 8.06 8.45
CA PHE A 80 -2.21 7.31 9.46
C PHE A 80 -1.82 7.66 10.90
N ASP A 81 -0.58 8.08 11.16
CA ASP A 81 -0.15 8.55 12.48
C ASP A 81 -0.67 9.95 12.81
N HIS A 82 -0.88 10.77 11.77
CA HIS A 82 -1.29 12.16 11.90
C HIS A 82 -2.82 12.31 11.94
N CYS A 83 -3.55 11.36 11.36
CA CYS A 83 -5.01 11.39 11.29
C CYS A 83 -5.66 11.00 12.63
N LYS A 84 -6.04 11.99 13.46
CA LYS A 84 -6.62 11.75 14.81
C LYS A 84 -7.89 10.91 14.74
N ARG A 85 -8.78 11.22 13.80
CA ARG A 85 -10.03 10.48 13.59
C ARG A 85 -9.79 9.03 13.20
N TYR A 86 -8.80 8.75 12.35
CA TYR A 86 -8.44 7.37 12.02
C TYR A 86 -8.00 6.60 13.27
N LYS A 87 -7.14 7.21 14.09
CA LYS A 87 -6.66 6.58 15.32
C LYS A 87 -7.80 6.29 16.30
N GLU A 88 -8.75 7.19 16.46
CA GLU A 88 -9.88 7.00 17.39
C GLU A 88 -10.96 6.07 16.83
N ASP A 89 -11.45 6.35 15.63
CA ASP A 89 -12.62 5.66 15.06
C ASP A 89 -12.28 4.27 14.53
N ILE A 90 -11.02 4.04 14.10
CA ILE A 90 -10.58 2.82 13.45
C ILE A 90 -9.52 2.08 14.26
N GLU A 91 -8.33 2.66 14.43
CA GLU A 91 -7.18 1.92 14.98
C GLU A 91 -7.41 1.45 16.42
N ASN A 92 -7.87 2.36 17.29
CA ASN A 92 -8.13 2.07 18.70
C ASN A 92 -9.54 1.50 18.93
N ASN A 93 -10.43 1.60 17.95
CA ASN A 93 -11.79 1.11 18.04
C ASN A 93 -11.85 -0.41 17.86
N LYS A 94 -12.15 -1.13 18.93
CA LYS A 94 -12.26 -2.60 18.89
C LYS A 94 -13.30 -3.12 17.90
N SER A 95 -14.30 -2.31 17.55
CA SER A 95 -15.37 -2.66 16.60
C SER A 95 -14.92 -2.61 15.15
N SER A 96 -13.86 -1.85 14.82
CA SER A 96 -13.35 -1.74 13.44
C SER A 96 -12.83 -3.07 12.90
N VAL A 97 -12.35 -3.94 13.79
CA VAL A 97 -11.78 -5.26 13.47
C VAL A 97 -12.71 -6.41 13.88
N ARG A 98 -14.03 -6.16 13.96
CA ARG A 98 -14.99 -7.18 14.40
C ARG A 98 -14.96 -8.43 13.52
N GLU A 99 -14.95 -8.27 12.20
CA GLU A 99 -14.94 -9.41 11.27
C GLU A 99 -13.64 -10.23 11.38
N TYR A 100 -12.49 -9.56 11.52
CA TYR A 100 -11.21 -10.23 11.80
C TYR A 100 -11.28 -11.05 13.10
N LYS A 101 -11.77 -10.46 14.20
CA LYS A 101 -11.87 -11.16 15.50
C LYS A 101 -12.82 -12.35 15.43
N ARG A 102 -14.00 -12.16 14.81
CA ARG A 102 -14.98 -13.23 14.61
C ARG A 102 -14.38 -14.42 13.85
N PHE A 103 -13.63 -14.16 12.79
CA PHE A 103 -12.99 -15.22 12.01
C PHE A 103 -11.81 -15.88 12.73
N ARG A 104 -10.94 -15.07 13.37
CA ARG A 104 -9.81 -15.56 14.18
C ARG A 104 -10.28 -16.51 15.29
N ASP A 105 -11.38 -16.15 15.97
CA ASP A 105 -11.97 -16.96 17.05
C ASP A 105 -12.99 -17.99 16.50
N GLY A 106 -13.11 -18.07 15.17
CA GLY A 106 -14.07 -18.86 14.43
C GLY A 106 -13.73 -20.35 14.36
N PRO A 107 -14.65 -21.17 13.85
CA PRO A 107 -14.46 -22.62 13.73
C PRO A 107 -13.35 -23.00 12.74
N GLU A 108 -13.10 -22.20 11.71
CA GLU A 108 -12.09 -22.46 10.67
C GLU A 108 -10.69 -22.48 11.28
N VAL A 109 -10.32 -21.41 12.01
CA VAL A 109 -9.01 -21.28 12.66
C VAL A 109 -8.85 -22.32 13.78
N ARG A 110 -9.88 -22.51 14.61
CA ARG A 110 -9.87 -23.54 15.67
C ARG A 110 -9.68 -24.95 15.12
N ARG A 111 -10.27 -25.25 13.94
CA ARG A 111 -10.10 -26.54 13.27
C ARG A 111 -8.65 -26.73 12.81
N VAL A 112 -8.01 -25.71 12.26
CA VAL A 112 -6.59 -25.77 11.87
C VAL A 112 -5.71 -25.99 13.10
N ALA A 113 -5.90 -25.20 14.16
CA ALA A 113 -5.11 -25.32 15.39
C ALA A 113 -5.19 -26.73 15.99
N ARG A 114 -6.41 -27.25 16.18
CA ARG A 114 -6.61 -28.64 16.65
C ARG A 114 -5.97 -29.67 15.73
N GLY A 115 -6.07 -29.47 14.41
CA GLY A 115 -5.46 -30.33 13.41
C GLY A 115 -3.93 -30.35 13.52
N VAL A 116 -3.29 -29.19 13.66
CA VAL A 116 -1.84 -29.06 13.86
C VAL A 116 -1.42 -29.75 15.17
N MET A 117 -2.06 -29.40 16.28
CA MET A 117 -1.71 -29.93 17.60
C MET A 117 -1.85 -31.45 17.65
N SER A 118 -2.94 -32.00 17.09
CA SER A 118 -3.17 -33.45 17.06
C SER A 118 -2.14 -34.20 16.20
N ARG A 119 -1.77 -33.67 15.03
CA ARG A 119 -0.79 -34.31 14.14
C ARG A 119 0.61 -34.36 14.71
N HIS A 120 0.97 -33.34 15.51
CA HIS A 120 2.32 -33.14 16.04
C HIS A 120 2.43 -33.42 17.53
N LEU A 121 1.41 -34.05 18.12
CA LEU A 121 1.37 -34.46 19.54
C LEU A 121 1.60 -33.31 20.53
N LEU A 122 1.13 -32.10 20.18
CA LEU A 122 1.19 -30.92 21.04
C LEU A 122 0.01 -30.95 22.02
N THR A 123 0.29 -30.78 23.32
CA THR A 123 -0.76 -30.90 24.34
C THR A 123 -1.60 -29.62 24.45
N PRO A 124 -2.93 -29.71 24.63
CA PRO A 124 -3.77 -28.52 24.84
C PRO A 124 -3.52 -27.76 26.14
N THR A 125 -2.76 -28.35 27.07
CA THR A 125 -2.30 -27.70 28.31
C THR A 125 -1.09 -26.81 28.08
N GLU A 126 -0.32 -27.06 27.02
CA GLU A 126 0.91 -26.32 26.70
C GLU A 126 0.73 -25.40 25.48
N PHE A 127 -0.16 -25.75 24.55
CA PHE A 127 -0.38 -25.02 23.30
C PHE A 127 -1.86 -24.67 23.11
N ASN A 128 -2.11 -23.49 22.54
CA ASN A 128 -3.44 -23.02 22.14
C ASN A 128 -3.43 -22.45 20.70
N GLU A 129 -4.58 -21.95 20.24
CA GLU A 129 -4.75 -21.39 18.90
C GLU A 129 -3.77 -20.25 18.58
N SER A 130 -3.41 -19.44 19.58
CA SER A 130 -2.46 -18.33 19.42
C SER A 130 -1.05 -18.84 19.18
N ASP A 131 -0.65 -19.93 19.82
CA ASP A 131 0.66 -20.57 19.60
C ASP A 131 0.74 -21.14 18.18
N VAL A 132 -0.32 -21.80 17.70
CA VAL A 132 -0.36 -22.28 16.31
C VAL A 132 -0.33 -21.12 15.31
N HIS A 133 -1.02 -20.01 15.59
CA HIS A 133 -0.90 -18.82 14.75
C HIS A 133 0.51 -18.20 14.79
N LEU A 134 1.20 -18.26 15.93
CA LEU A 134 2.61 -17.86 16.03
C LEU A 134 3.49 -18.76 15.16
N MET A 135 3.28 -20.08 15.14
CA MET A 135 4.00 -21.00 14.26
C MET A 135 3.81 -20.65 12.77
N TYR A 136 2.59 -20.30 12.37
CA TYR A 136 2.31 -19.80 11.02
C TYR A 136 3.08 -18.51 10.73
N SER A 137 3.12 -17.60 11.70
CA SER A 137 3.85 -16.33 11.57
C SER A 137 5.36 -16.56 11.47
N VAL A 138 5.95 -17.43 12.28
CA VAL A 138 7.38 -17.77 12.18
C VAL A 138 7.70 -18.38 10.81
N CYS A 139 6.87 -19.30 10.32
CA CYS A 139 6.97 -19.82 8.96
C CYS A 139 7.00 -18.69 7.91
N SER A 140 6.08 -17.72 7.98
CA SER A 140 6.01 -16.65 6.99
C SER A 140 7.21 -15.70 7.04
N PHE A 141 7.69 -15.37 8.23
CA PHE A 141 8.90 -14.55 8.42
C PHE A 141 10.16 -15.28 7.96
N GLU A 142 10.33 -16.57 8.27
CA GLU A 142 11.48 -17.34 7.79
C GLU A 142 11.48 -17.48 6.27
N VAL A 143 10.32 -17.73 5.65
CA VAL A 143 10.20 -17.75 4.19
C VAL A 143 10.57 -16.40 3.58
N ALA A 144 10.16 -15.29 4.20
CA ALA A 144 10.48 -13.96 3.71
C ALA A 144 11.95 -13.56 3.91
N ALA A 145 12.58 -14.03 4.98
CA ALA A 145 13.99 -13.77 5.28
C ALA A 145 14.94 -14.70 4.51
N GLU A 146 14.43 -15.78 3.91
CA GLU A 146 15.26 -16.75 3.22
C GLU A 146 15.77 -16.20 1.87
N THR A 147 17.08 -16.03 1.79
CA THR A 147 17.76 -15.47 0.60
C THR A 147 18.47 -16.54 -0.22
N ASN A 148 18.62 -17.77 0.31
CA ASN A 148 19.26 -18.87 -0.39
C ASN A 148 18.21 -19.74 -1.13
N PRO A 149 18.20 -19.74 -2.47
CA PRO A 149 17.24 -20.53 -3.26
C PRO A 149 17.42 -22.05 -3.10
N PHE A 150 18.54 -22.51 -2.53
CA PHE A 150 18.84 -23.92 -2.30
C PHE A 150 18.55 -24.38 -0.86
N LYS A 151 18.14 -23.48 0.04
CA LYS A 151 17.82 -23.87 1.40
C LYS A 151 16.46 -24.55 1.46
N GLN A 152 16.35 -25.54 2.34
CA GLN A 152 15.10 -26.24 2.59
C GLN A 152 14.06 -25.27 3.15
N ARG A 153 12.79 -25.55 2.83
CA ARG A 153 11.62 -24.86 3.37
C ARG A 153 11.72 -24.75 4.89
N SER A 154 11.29 -23.61 5.46
CA SER A 154 11.22 -23.42 6.91
C SER A 154 10.50 -24.61 7.57
N PRO A 155 11.10 -25.28 8.57
CA PRO A 155 10.46 -26.39 9.29
C PRO A 155 9.13 -25.99 9.93
N TRP A 156 8.98 -24.72 10.30
CA TRP A 156 7.72 -24.19 10.84
C TRP A 156 6.56 -24.28 9.85
N CYS A 157 6.87 -24.23 8.56
CA CYS A 157 5.85 -24.36 7.51
C CYS A 157 5.34 -25.79 7.35
N ASP A 158 6.07 -26.79 7.82
CA ASP A 158 5.70 -28.22 7.71
C ASP A 158 4.66 -28.64 8.75
N PHE A 159 4.38 -27.78 9.75
CA PHE A 159 3.28 -27.98 10.67
C PHE A 159 1.90 -27.93 9.97
N PHE A 160 1.82 -27.19 8.85
CA PHE A 160 0.58 -26.86 8.16
C PHE A 160 0.42 -27.65 6.87
N ARG A 161 -0.81 -28.09 6.59
CA ARG A 161 -1.15 -28.61 5.26
C ARG A 161 -1.37 -27.44 4.29
N PRO A 162 -1.04 -27.60 3.00
CA PRO A 162 -1.30 -26.55 2.00
C PRO A 162 -2.76 -26.08 1.94
N SER A 163 -3.72 -26.97 2.24
CA SER A 163 -5.15 -26.63 2.29
C SER A 163 -5.55 -25.77 3.50
N GLU A 164 -4.72 -25.68 4.53
CA GLU A 164 -4.97 -24.93 5.77
C GLU A 164 -4.43 -23.50 5.69
N LEU A 165 -3.38 -23.26 4.89
CA LEU A 165 -2.76 -21.94 4.73
C LEU A 165 -3.73 -20.83 4.28
N PRO A 166 -4.70 -21.07 3.36
CA PRO A 166 -5.64 -20.03 2.95
C PRO A 166 -6.53 -19.51 4.07
N ILE A 167 -6.72 -20.27 5.17
CA ILE A 167 -7.47 -19.81 6.34
C ILE A 167 -6.72 -18.67 7.03
N TYR A 168 -5.40 -18.83 7.24
CA TYR A 168 -4.58 -17.75 7.81
C TYR A 168 -4.38 -16.60 6.82
N GLU A 169 -4.32 -16.87 5.52
CA GLU A 169 -4.34 -15.84 4.48
C GLU A 169 -5.62 -14.98 4.56
N TYR A 170 -6.80 -15.61 4.61
CA TYR A 170 -8.07 -14.89 4.74
C TYR A 170 -8.19 -14.12 6.06
N MET A 171 -7.68 -14.70 7.15
CA MET A 171 -7.62 -14.03 8.43
C MET A 171 -6.76 -12.75 8.36
N ALA A 172 -5.62 -12.78 7.67
CA ALA A 172 -4.81 -11.60 7.43
C ALA A 172 -5.52 -10.59 6.51
N ASP A 173 -6.18 -11.06 5.44
CA ASP A 173 -6.96 -10.23 4.53
C ASP A 173 -8.05 -9.46 5.27
N LEU A 174 -8.81 -10.11 6.17
CA LEU A 174 -9.81 -9.44 7.01
C LEU A 174 -9.18 -8.33 7.86
N LYS A 175 -8.03 -8.59 8.50
CA LYS A 175 -7.35 -7.58 9.32
C LYS A 175 -6.96 -6.36 8.50
N HIS A 176 -6.33 -6.58 7.34
CA HIS A 176 -5.83 -5.52 6.47
C HIS A 176 -6.96 -4.77 5.76
N TYR A 177 -7.99 -5.49 5.29
CA TYR A 177 -9.17 -4.92 4.64
C TYR A 177 -9.87 -3.91 5.56
N TRP A 178 -10.15 -4.33 6.79
CA TRP A 178 -10.92 -3.54 7.74
C TRP A 178 -10.14 -2.37 8.35
N LEU A 179 -8.82 -2.50 8.55
CA LEU A 179 -8.01 -1.43 9.13
C LEU A 179 -7.39 -0.46 8.13
N LYS A 180 -7.17 -0.89 6.87
CA LYS A 180 -6.24 -0.19 5.95
C LYS A 180 -6.73 -0.12 4.51
N SER A 181 -7.93 -0.61 4.21
CA SER A 181 -8.50 -0.62 2.86
C SER A 181 -10.01 -0.39 2.92
N TYR A 182 -10.80 -1.03 2.06
CA TYR A 182 -12.23 -0.81 1.86
C TYR A 182 -13.16 -1.18 3.03
N GLY A 183 -12.64 -1.48 4.22
CA GLY A 183 -13.47 -1.60 5.42
C GLY A 183 -14.22 -0.31 5.77
N TYR A 184 -13.52 0.82 5.69
CA TYR A 184 -14.05 2.14 5.99
C TYR A 184 -13.45 3.17 5.03
N GLU A 185 -14.26 4.12 4.59
CA GLU A 185 -13.79 5.20 3.69
C GLU A 185 -12.59 5.96 4.29
N LEU A 186 -12.63 6.23 5.60
CA LEU A 186 -11.57 6.92 6.33
C LEU A 186 -10.20 6.23 6.17
N ASN A 187 -10.17 4.91 5.99
CA ASN A 187 -8.93 4.16 5.88
C ASN A 187 -8.07 4.61 4.69
N TYR A 188 -8.71 4.95 3.57
CA TYR A 188 -8.02 5.27 2.31
C TYR A 188 -8.11 6.74 1.92
N VAL A 189 -9.16 7.46 2.28
CA VAL A 189 -9.26 8.90 1.98
C VAL A 189 -8.17 9.71 2.70
N GLN A 190 -7.72 9.26 3.88
CA GLN A 190 -6.58 9.87 4.59
C GLN A 190 -5.24 9.75 3.82
N SER A 191 -5.15 8.88 2.81
CA SER A 191 -3.96 8.75 1.95
C SER A 191 -3.92 9.78 0.82
N CYS A 192 -4.99 10.56 0.64
CA CYS A 192 -5.08 11.59 -0.39
C CYS A 192 -3.87 12.55 -0.43
N PRO A 193 -3.25 12.99 0.68
CA PRO A 193 -2.06 13.82 0.59
C PRO A 193 -0.94 13.22 -0.27
N LEU A 194 -0.69 11.90 -0.14
CA LEU A 194 0.30 11.20 -0.95
C LEU A 194 -0.19 10.96 -2.38
N VAL A 195 -1.45 10.53 -2.55
CA VAL A 195 -2.06 10.34 -3.89
C VAL A 195 -2.01 11.63 -4.70
N GLY A 196 -2.41 12.76 -4.10
CA GLY A 196 -2.38 14.08 -4.70
C GLY A 196 -0.97 14.53 -5.07
N GLU A 197 0.02 14.25 -4.22
CA GLU A 197 1.41 14.55 -4.52
C GLU A 197 1.91 13.75 -5.73
N MET A 198 1.66 12.44 -5.77
CA MET A 198 2.01 11.59 -6.92
C MET A 198 1.34 12.08 -8.22
N LEU A 199 0.05 12.43 -8.16
CA LEU A 199 -0.69 12.96 -9.32
C LEU A 199 -0.19 14.35 -9.74
N SER A 200 0.19 15.21 -8.80
CA SER A 200 0.79 16.51 -9.09
C SER A 200 2.11 16.36 -9.84
N GLN A 201 2.95 15.41 -9.43
CA GLN A 201 4.22 15.10 -10.10
C GLN A 201 4.01 14.52 -11.51
N ILE A 202 3.06 13.60 -11.69
CA ILE A 202 2.66 13.09 -13.00
C ILE A 202 2.16 14.22 -13.91
N ARG A 203 1.27 15.08 -13.39
CA ARG A 203 0.74 16.24 -14.12
C ARG A 203 1.86 17.21 -14.53
N GLN A 204 2.80 17.47 -13.63
CA GLN A 204 3.95 18.33 -13.91
C GLN A 204 4.87 17.73 -14.98
N ALA A 205 5.15 16.42 -14.91
CA ALA A 205 5.94 15.72 -15.91
C ALA A 205 5.27 15.78 -17.30
N ALA A 206 3.97 15.52 -17.38
CA ALA A 206 3.19 15.63 -18.62
C ALA A 206 3.23 17.06 -19.20
N TYR A 207 3.01 18.06 -18.35
CA TYR A 207 3.04 19.46 -18.75
C TYR A 207 4.41 19.87 -19.30
N LEU A 208 5.50 19.57 -18.58
CA LEU A 208 6.85 19.90 -19.01
C LEU A 208 7.24 19.15 -20.28
N TYR A 209 6.81 17.89 -20.42
CA TYR A 209 7.05 17.12 -21.65
C TYR A 209 6.43 17.79 -22.88
N LYS A 210 5.19 18.27 -22.78
CA LYS A 210 4.44 18.88 -23.89
C LYS A 210 4.88 20.32 -24.18
N THR A 211 5.24 21.09 -23.16
CA THR A 211 5.59 22.53 -23.30
C THR A 211 7.07 22.78 -23.55
N SER A 212 7.95 21.82 -23.27
CA SER A 212 9.37 21.98 -23.52
C SER A 212 9.67 22.03 -25.02
N ARG A 213 10.13 23.20 -25.48
CA ARG A 213 10.48 23.48 -26.88
C ARG A 213 11.89 23.01 -27.27
N SER A 214 12.67 22.48 -26.33
CA SER A 214 14.04 22.02 -26.60
C SER A 214 14.01 20.67 -27.31
N GLU A 215 14.65 20.53 -28.47
CA GLU A 215 14.84 19.21 -29.09
C GLU A 215 15.74 18.29 -28.25
N ASP A 216 16.64 18.88 -27.46
CA ASP A 216 17.46 18.18 -26.49
C ASP A 216 16.61 17.77 -25.27
N ARG A 217 16.42 16.45 -25.11
CA ARG A 217 15.69 15.82 -24.00
C ARG A 217 16.35 16.07 -22.64
N SER A 218 17.68 16.16 -22.59
CA SER A 218 18.43 16.38 -21.33
C SER A 218 18.24 17.80 -20.80
N ALA A 219 18.16 18.78 -21.69
CA ALA A 219 17.87 20.18 -21.34
C ALA A 219 16.42 20.40 -20.84
N ARG A 220 15.50 19.45 -21.06
CA ARG A 220 14.08 19.63 -20.70
C ARG A 220 13.80 19.55 -19.20
N ARG A 221 14.72 18.98 -18.40
CA ARG A 221 14.57 18.76 -16.94
C ARG A 221 13.19 18.19 -16.56
N VAL A 222 12.67 17.29 -17.39
CA VAL A 222 11.39 16.63 -17.13
C VAL A 222 11.62 15.61 -16.01
N PRO A 223 10.86 15.66 -14.90
CA PRO A 223 10.94 14.66 -13.84
C PRO A 223 10.80 13.26 -14.43
N GLN A 224 11.77 12.40 -14.14
CA GLN A 224 11.86 11.05 -14.71
C GLN A 224 11.26 10.00 -13.78
N ALA A 225 11.50 10.12 -12.47
CA ALA A 225 10.96 9.21 -11.48
C ALA A 225 10.94 9.84 -10.09
N THR A 226 9.94 9.45 -9.29
CA THR A 226 9.90 9.71 -7.86
C THR A 226 9.65 8.41 -7.13
N PHE A 227 10.51 8.08 -6.17
CA PHE A 227 10.41 6.87 -5.37
C PHE A 227 9.99 7.19 -3.94
N TRP A 228 9.00 6.45 -3.45
CA TRP A 228 8.37 6.65 -2.15
C TRP A 228 8.47 5.36 -1.32
N PHE A 229 9.14 5.43 -0.17
CA PHE A 229 9.36 4.28 0.72
C PHE A 229 8.56 4.43 2.01
N GLY A 230 7.46 3.67 2.10
CA GLY A 230 6.54 3.69 3.23
C GLY A 230 6.36 2.32 3.89
N HIS A 231 5.11 2.02 4.23
CA HIS A 231 4.73 0.80 4.94
C HIS A 231 3.55 0.11 4.25
N ALA A 232 3.16 -1.08 4.73
CA ALA A 232 1.90 -1.70 4.31
C ALA A 232 0.70 -0.79 4.66
N GLU A 233 0.80 -0.06 5.78
CA GLU A 233 -0.09 1.01 6.23
C GLU A 233 -0.11 2.23 5.28
N THR A 234 0.87 2.37 4.39
CA THR A 234 0.90 3.40 3.34
C THR A 234 0.32 2.84 2.04
N LEU A 235 0.81 1.67 1.61
CA LEU A 235 0.50 1.08 0.32
C LEU A 235 -0.97 0.64 0.20
N LEU A 236 -1.52 -0.02 1.23
CA LEU A 236 -2.91 -0.52 1.20
C LEU A 236 -3.93 0.63 1.06
N PRO A 237 -3.84 1.73 1.85
CA PRO A 237 -4.70 2.89 1.64
C PRO A 237 -4.57 3.54 0.26
N VAL A 238 -3.34 3.70 -0.25
CA VAL A 238 -3.11 4.30 -1.57
C VAL A 238 -3.74 3.46 -2.67
N VAL A 239 -3.50 2.15 -2.67
CA VAL A 239 -4.11 1.20 -3.61
C VAL A 239 -5.64 1.27 -3.54
N ALA A 240 -6.19 1.36 -2.32
CA ALA A 240 -7.62 1.48 -2.10
C ALA A 240 -8.19 2.82 -2.63
N ALA A 241 -7.49 3.93 -2.41
CA ALA A 241 -7.86 5.27 -2.90
C ALA A 241 -7.85 5.35 -4.44
N LEU A 242 -7.01 4.56 -5.11
CA LEU A 242 -7.02 4.40 -6.57
C LEU A 242 -8.18 3.54 -7.08
N GLY A 243 -8.94 2.88 -6.20
CA GLY A 243 -10.05 1.99 -6.57
C GLY A 243 -9.64 0.58 -6.99
N LEU A 244 -8.38 0.20 -6.80
CA LEU A 244 -7.83 -1.08 -7.21
C LEU A 244 -8.19 -2.20 -6.22
N PHE A 245 -8.44 -3.42 -6.72
CA PHE A 245 -8.80 -4.58 -5.90
C PHE A 245 -10.04 -4.36 -5.00
N ASN A 246 -11.07 -3.71 -5.57
CA ASN A 246 -12.36 -3.51 -4.91
C ASN A 246 -13.43 -4.43 -5.49
N ASP A 247 -13.87 -5.43 -4.72
CA ASP A 247 -14.93 -6.36 -5.11
C ASP A 247 -16.30 -5.68 -5.33
N SER A 248 -16.46 -4.42 -4.89
CA SER A 248 -17.68 -3.64 -5.10
C SER A 248 -17.80 -3.06 -6.52
N VAL A 249 -16.75 -3.13 -7.35
CA VAL A 249 -16.78 -2.62 -8.73
C VAL A 249 -17.90 -3.30 -9.52
N GLY A 250 -18.79 -2.50 -10.11
CA GLY A 250 -19.94 -2.98 -10.87
C GLY A 250 -21.04 -3.63 -10.03
N ALA A 251 -20.97 -3.57 -8.70
CA ALA A 251 -22.02 -4.05 -7.81
C ALA A 251 -22.99 -2.93 -7.42
N SER A 252 -24.26 -3.27 -7.23
CA SER A 252 -25.29 -2.36 -6.70
C SER A 252 -25.12 -2.05 -5.22
N GLU A 253 -24.43 -2.93 -4.49
CA GLU A 253 -24.19 -2.84 -3.05
C GLU A 253 -22.71 -3.09 -2.74
N LEU A 254 -22.21 -2.45 -1.68
CA LEU A 254 -20.85 -2.65 -1.19
C LEU A 254 -20.60 -4.11 -0.84
N GLN A 255 -19.53 -4.68 -1.38
CA GLN A 255 -19.11 -6.05 -1.14
C GLN A 255 -17.96 -6.04 -0.14
N HIS A 256 -18.27 -6.17 1.15
CA HIS A 256 -17.25 -6.24 2.20
C HIS A 256 -16.73 -7.66 2.42
N LEU A 257 -15.44 -7.80 2.73
CA LEU A 257 -14.90 -9.03 3.30
C LEU A 257 -15.47 -9.23 4.72
N THR A 258 -16.08 -10.38 4.99
CA THR A 258 -16.73 -10.68 6.28
C THR A 258 -16.21 -11.98 6.89
N ALA A 259 -16.39 -12.18 8.20
CA ALA A 259 -15.97 -13.42 8.84
C ALA A 259 -16.60 -14.66 8.18
N ASP A 260 -17.87 -14.57 7.81
CA ASP A 260 -18.63 -15.68 7.22
C ASP A 260 -18.35 -15.86 5.71
N GLY A 261 -17.53 -14.99 5.10
CA GLY A 261 -17.26 -14.95 3.66
C GLY A 261 -16.12 -15.85 3.16
N PHE A 262 -15.51 -16.68 4.02
CA PHE A 262 -14.32 -17.46 3.69
C PHE A 262 -14.53 -18.38 2.47
N ASP A 263 -15.63 -19.12 2.41
CA ASP A 263 -15.87 -20.07 1.30
C ASP A 263 -16.01 -19.35 -0.06
N HIS A 264 -16.66 -18.18 -0.07
CA HIS A 264 -16.77 -17.35 -1.26
C HIS A 264 -15.41 -16.77 -1.68
N TRP A 265 -14.64 -16.23 -0.73
CA TRP A 265 -13.28 -15.76 -0.98
C TRP A 265 -12.39 -16.89 -1.51
N GLN A 266 -12.47 -18.08 -0.91
CA GLN A 266 -11.69 -19.25 -1.31
C GLN A 266 -12.09 -19.74 -2.72
N ALA A 267 -13.36 -19.66 -3.09
CA ALA A 267 -13.84 -19.97 -4.43
C ALA A 267 -13.24 -18.98 -5.46
N LYS A 268 -13.29 -17.67 -5.18
CA LYS A 268 -12.67 -16.65 -6.04
C LYS A 268 -11.16 -16.84 -6.18
N ARG A 269 -10.47 -17.14 -5.08
CA ARG A 269 -9.02 -17.42 -5.06
C ARG A 269 -8.62 -18.59 -5.96
N ARG A 270 -9.50 -19.57 -6.14
CA ARG A 270 -9.26 -20.78 -6.94
C ARG A 270 -9.59 -20.61 -8.44
N MET A 271 -10.22 -19.50 -8.83
CA MET A 271 -10.46 -19.19 -10.24
C MET A 271 -9.14 -18.96 -10.96
N ASN A 272 -9.09 -19.24 -12.27
CA ASN A 272 -7.91 -19.04 -13.10
C ASN A 272 -8.28 -18.28 -14.39
N PRO A 273 -7.97 -16.97 -14.50
CA PRO A 273 -7.36 -16.13 -13.45
C PRO A 273 -8.33 -15.83 -12.31
N SER A 274 -7.81 -15.48 -11.13
CA SER A 274 -8.62 -14.91 -10.03
C SER A 274 -9.25 -13.60 -10.48
N PRO A 275 -10.42 -13.20 -9.94
CA PRO A 275 -11.04 -11.92 -10.28
C PRO A 275 -10.07 -10.75 -10.04
N PRO A 276 -9.91 -9.83 -11.01
CA PRO A 276 -8.92 -8.75 -10.90
C PRO A 276 -9.26 -7.73 -9.81
N THR A 277 -10.51 -7.71 -9.37
CA THR A 277 -11.03 -6.86 -8.29
C THR A 277 -10.88 -7.48 -6.91
N MET A 278 -10.40 -8.72 -6.80
CA MET A 278 -10.34 -9.43 -5.54
C MET A 278 -9.28 -8.85 -4.60
N PHE A 279 -9.68 -8.46 -3.39
CA PHE A 279 -8.74 -8.02 -2.37
C PHE A 279 -7.98 -9.20 -1.76
N ARG A 280 -6.64 -9.15 -1.86
CA ARG A 280 -5.72 -10.08 -1.19
C ARG A 280 -4.50 -9.32 -0.70
N SER A 281 -4.39 -9.14 0.61
CA SER A 281 -3.33 -8.36 1.25
C SER A 281 -1.93 -8.87 0.89
N GLY A 282 -1.74 -10.20 0.85
CA GLY A 282 -0.49 -10.82 0.43
C GLY A 282 -0.14 -10.64 -1.06
N HIS A 283 -1.10 -10.26 -1.91
CA HIS A 283 -0.86 -9.92 -3.33
C HIS A 283 -0.66 -8.43 -3.56
N ILE A 284 -1.15 -7.59 -2.63
CA ILE A 284 -1.08 -6.14 -2.74
C ILE A 284 0.17 -5.63 -2.02
N ALA A 285 0.36 -6.03 -0.76
CA ALA A 285 1.42 -5.56 0.12
C ALA A 285 2.20 -6.72 0.78
N PRO A 286 2.85 -7.61 -0.01
CA PRO A 286 3.86 -8.51 0.54
C PRO A 286 5.08 -7.72 1.07
N PHE A 287 6.08 -8.41 1.64
CA PHE A 287 7.38 -7.77 1.87
C PHE A 287 7.95 -7.24 0.55
N ALA A 288 8.48 -6.02 0.57
CA ALA A 288 8.88 -5.26 -0.62
C ALA A 288 7.75 -5.00 -1.64
N GLY A 289 6.49 -5.13 -1.21
CA GLY A 289 5.32 -4.80 -2.02
C GLY A 289 5.37 -3.35 -2.52
N ASN A 290 5.01 -3.12 -3.78
CA ASN A 290 5.14 -1.83 -4.44
C ASN A 290 3.99 -1.55 -5.41
N LEU A 291 3.77 -0.25 -5.63
CA LEU A 291 2.88 0.32 -6.64
C LEU A 291 3.71 1.29 -7.48
N ALA A 292 3.60 1.21 -8.80
CA ALA A 292 4.12 2.21 -9.73
C ALA A 292 2.96 2.80 -10.54
N LEU A 293 2.95 4.11 -10.73
CA LEU A 293 2.08 4.80 -11.68
C LEU A 293 2.95 5.31 -12.83
N GLN A 294 2.85 4.64 -13.98
CA GLN A 294 3.67 4.96 -15.15
C GLN A 294 2.92 5.92 -16.07
N LEU A 295 3.57 7.02 -16.45
CA LEU A 295 3.03 7.99 -17.39
C LEU A 295 3.53 7.68 -18.81
N TYR A 296 2.60 7.45 -19.72
CA TYR A 296 2.86 7.26 -21.15
C TYR A 296 2.28 8.41 -21.96
N HIS A 297 2.96 8.77 -23.06
CA HIS A 297 2.43 9.68 -24.07
C HIS A 297 2.36 8.98 -25.42
N CYS A 298 1.16 8.88 -25.98
CA CYS A 298 0.87 8.25 -27.26
C CYS A 298 0.42 9.33 -28.26
N PRO A 299 1.31 9.85 -29.14
CA PRO A 299 1.00 10.94 -30.06
C PRO A 299 -0.19 10.64 -30.99
N ASN A 300 -0.36 9.37 -31.36
CA ASN A 300 -1.40 8.93 -32.29
C ASN A 300 -2.78 8.74 -31.63
N ALA A 301 -2.86 8.87 -30.30
CA ALA A 301 -4.10 8.75 -29.56
C ALA A 301 -4.80 10.11 -29.31
N VAL A 302 -4.25 11.20 -29.88
CA VAL A 302 -4.81 12.54 -29.79
C VAL A 302 -5.87 12.73 -30.88
N SER A 303 -7.12 12.94 -30.49
CA SER A 303 -8.19 13.31 -31.42
C SER A 303 -7.92 14.71 -32.02
N ILE A 304 -8.01 14.84 -33.34
CA ILE A 304 -7.81 16.10 -34.05
C ILE A 304 -8.84 17.13 -33.56
N GLY A 305 -8.37 18.29 -33.07
CA GLY A 305 -9.23 19.41 -32.64
C GLY A 305 -9.55 19.47 -31.14
N VAL A 306 -8.99 18.59 -30.30
CA VAL A 306 -9.12 18.65 -28.84
C VAL A 306 -7.98 19.48 -28.24
N ASP A 307 -8.29 20.66 -27.71
CA ASP A 307 -7.35 21.52 -26.97
C ASP A 307 -7.31 21.16 -25.47
N ASP A 308 -7.07 19.87 -25.17
CA ASP A 308 -6.81 19.41 -23.81
C ASP A 308 -5.30 19.28 -23.58
N PRO A 309 -4.71 19.98 -22.59
CA PRO A 309 -3.29 19.84 -22.27
C PRO A 309 -2.89 18.39 -21.97
N TRP A 310 -3.80 17.56 -21.48
CA TRP A 310 -3.52 16.16 -21.09
C TRP A 310 -3.81 15.15 -22.20
N SER A 311 -4.34 15.59 -23.35
CA SER A 311 -4.63 14.69 -24.47
C SER A 311 -3.40 13.91 -24.92
N GLY A 312 -3.57 12.61 -25.13
CA GLY A 312 -2.52 11.67 -25.52
C GLY A 312 -1.71 11.11 -24.34
N PHE A 313 -1.94 11.54 -23.11
CA PHE A 313 -1.31 10.98 -21.92
C PHE A 313 -2.18 9.92 -21.23
N PHE A 314 -1.53 8.86 -20.79
CA PHE A 314 -2.16 7.73 -20.09
C PHE A 314 -1.35 7.37 -18.85
N VAL A 315 -2.03 6.90 -17.82
CA VAL A 315 -1.42 6.40 -16.58
C VAL A 315 -1.70 4.90 -16.45
N GLU A 316 -0.66 4.12 -16.25
CA GLU A 316 -0.72 2.67 -16.01
C GLU A 316 -0.28 2.34 -14.59
N PRO A 317 -1.16 1.78 -13.74
CA PRO A 317 -0.78 1.25 -12.45
C PRO A 317 -0.19 -0.15 -12.57
N LEU A 318 0.98 -0.35 -11.97
CA LEU A 318 1.59 -1.66 -11.76
C LEU A 318 1.63 -1.95 -10.26
N VAL A 319 1.10 -3.09 -9.84
CA VAL A 319 1.20 -3.56 -8.45
C VAL A 319 2.09 -4.78 -8.45
N ASN A 320 3.20 -4.72 -7.70
CA ASN A 320 4.21 -5.77 -7.64
C ASN A 320 4.72 -6.19 -9.03
N GLY A 321 4.92 -5.20 -9.91
CA GLY A 321 5.40 -5.40 -11.29
C GLY A 321 4.36 -5.97 -12.26
N GLN A 322 3.09 -6.10 -11.85
CA GLN A 322 2.01 -6.62 -12.69
C GLN A 322 0.98 -5.53 -13.02
N THR A 323 0.51 -5.51 -14.27
CA THR A 323 -0.62 -4.66 -14.69
C THR A 323 -1.89 -5.08 -13.97
N VAL A 324 -2.67 -4.11 -13.50
CA VAL A 324 -3.93 -4.37 -12.78
C VAL A 324 -5.10 -3.71 -13.49
N ALA A 325 -6.30 -4.29 -13.35
CA ALA A 325 -7.51 -3.64 -13.85
C ALA A 325 -7.80 -2.40 -13.02
N TRP A 326 -7.79 -1.24 -13.65
CA TRP A 326 -8.12 0.04 -13.03
C TRP A 326 -9.55 0.45 -13.40
N PRO A 327 -10.47 0.59 -12.45
CA PRO A 327 -11.86 0.99 -12.73
C PRO A 327 -12.02 2.35 -13.42
N LEU A 328 -10.98 3.20 -13.37
CA LEU A 328 -10.96 4.48 -14.07
C LEU A 328 -10.68 4.35 -15.58
N GLY A 329 -10.20 3.18 -16.02
CA GLY A 329 -9.89 2.90 -17.41
C GLY A 329 -10.92 1.96 -18.07
N GLY A 330 -10.93 1.95 -19.39
CA GLY A 330 -11.66 0.97 -20.20
C GLY A 330 -12.85 1.53 -20.98
N PRO A 331 -13.38 0.74 -21.93
CA PRO A 331 -14.42 1.19 -22.86
C PRO A 331 -15.81 1.29 -22.21
N VAL A 332 -16.02 0.64 -21.06
CA VAL A 332 -17.30 0.64 -20.34
C VAL A 332 -17.16 1.51 -19.09
N GLN A 333 -17.88 2.63 -19.06
CA GLN A 333 -17.90 3.57 -17.95
C GLN A 333 -19.35 3.97 -17.64
N PRO A 334 -19.85 3.78 -16.40
CA PRO A 334 -19.15 3.21 -15.24
C PRO A 334 -18.80 1.72 -15.42
N PRO A 335 -17.76 1.21 -14.74
CA PRO A 335 -17.32 -0.18 -14.84
C PRO A 335 -18.38 -1.16 -14.31
N THR A 336 -18.44 -2.35 -14.90
CA THR A 336 -19.35 -3.44 -14.48
C THR A 336 -18.55 -4.62 -13.91
N LYS A 337 -19.23 -5.66 -13.42
CA LYS A 337 -18.55 -6.88 -12.95
C LYS A 337 -17.81 -7.61 -14.08
N GLU A 338 -18.39 -7.60 -15.28
CA GLU A 338 -17.84 -8.21 -16.48
C GLU A 338 -16.72 -7.36 -17.09
N PHE A 339 -16.81 -6.03 -16.95
CA PHE A 339 -15.83 -5.06 -17.45
C PHE A 339 -15.36 -4.17 -16.29
N PRO A 340 -14.53 -4.71 -15.36
CA PRO A 340 -14.16 -4.01 -14.13
C PRO A 340 -13.15 -2.87 -14.33
N GLY A 341 -12.60 -2.72 -15.53
CA GLY A 341 -11.65 -1.68 -15.86
C GLY A 341 -10.70 -2.08 -16.99
N ALA A 342 -9.68 -1.27 -17.23
CA ALA A 342 -8.56 -1.56 -18.15
C ALA A 342 -7.21 -1.36 -17.44
N THR A 343 -6.11 -1.76 -18.08
CA THR A 343 -4.77 -1.67 -17.47
C THR A 343 -4.21 -0.25 -17.43
N PHE A 344 -4.85 0.72 -18.08
CA PHE A 344 -4.47 2.13 -18.07
C PHE A 344 -5.70 3.03 -18.17
N ALA A 345 -5.54 4.28 -17.76
CA ALA A 345 -6.57 5.31 -17.85
C ALA A 345 -6.00 6.60 -18.48
N PRO A 346 -6.80 7.35 -19.26
CA PRO A 346 -6.42 8.69 -19.72
C PRO A 346 -6.09 9.64 -18.54
N LEU A 347 -5.04 10.45 -18.67
CA LEU A 347 -4.57 11.32 -17.57
C LEU A 347 -5.65 12.33 -17.12
N ASP A 348 -6.41 12.90 -18.05
CA ASP A 348 -7.54 13.78 -17.76
C ASP A 348 -8.61 13.09 -16.89
N THR A 349 -8.92 11.83 -17.20
CA THR A 349 -9.86 11.00 -16.43
C THR A 349 -9.33 10.76 -15.03
N VAL A 350 -8.05 10.42 -14.88
CA VAL A 350 -7.41 10.21 -13.57
C VAL A 350 -7.46 11.50 -12.73
N LEU A 351 -7.04 12.63 -13.31
CA LEU A 351 -7.03 13.93 -12.63
C LEU A 351 -8.44 14.41 -12.26
N SER A 352 -9.43 14.15 -13.11
CA SER A 352 -10.84 14.48 -12.83
C SER A 352 -11.39 13.65 -11.66
N ARG A 353 -11.13 12.34 -11.67
CA ARG A 353 -11.70 11.40 -10.69
C ARG A 353 -11.01 11.45 -9.33
N LEU A 354 -9.72 11.74 -9.30
CA LEU A 354 -8.92 11.85 -8.08
C LEU A 354 -8.58 13.31 -7.72
N GLY A 355 -9.24 14.27 -8.37
CA GLY A 355 -9.00 15.70 -8.18
C GLY A 355 -9.21 16.18 -6.74
N SER A 356 -10.09 15.52 -5.97
CA SER A 356 -10.30 15.81 -4.55
C SER A 356 -9.09 15.54 -3.67
N CYS A 357 -8.16 14.67 -4.10
CA CYS A 357 -6.91 14.42 -3.40
C CYS A 357 -5.82 15.45 -3.74
N MET A 358 -5.99 16.28 -4.77
CA MET A 358 -4.94 17.19 -5.25
C MET A 358 -4.51 18.20 -4.18
N PRO A 359 -3.22 18.63 -4.17
CA PRO A 359 -2.74 19.66 -3.27
C PRO A 359 -3.59 20.94 -3.36
N GLY A 360 -4.04 21.45 -2.21
CA GLY A 360 -4.91 22.62 -2.11
C GLY A 360 -6.41 22.33 -2.27
N THR A 361 -6.80 21.11 -2.62
CA THR A 361 -8.20 20.68 -2.70
C THR A 361 -8.60 19.77 -1.54
N PHE A 362 -7.69 18.90 -1.11
CA PHE A 362 -7.95 17.99 0.01
C PHE A 362 -7.99 18.72 1.35
N GLU A 363 -9.14 18.70 2.02
CA GLU A 363 -9.33 19.28 3.36
C GLU A 363 -8.93 18.29 4.46
N GLU A 364 -7.62 18.15 4.71
CA GLU A 364 -7.06 17.20 5.69
C GLU A 364 -7.68 17.37 7.08
N ASP A 365 -7.81 18.60 7.57
CA ASP A 365 -8.40 18.88 8.89
C ASP A 365 -9.84 18.39 9.00
N LYS A 366 -10.65 18.50 7.93
CA LYS A 366 -12.04 18.04 7.93
C LYS A 366 -12.13 16.51 7.96
N VAL A 367 -11.23 15.84 7.27
CA VAL A 367 -11.19 14.38 7.21
C VAL A 367 -10.66 13.78 8.51
N CYS A 368 -9.60 14.38 9.06
CA CYS A 368 -8.79 13.78 10.12
C CYS A 368 -8.99 14.37 11.51
N SER A 369 -9.69 15.50 11.66
CA SER A 369 -10.08 16.01 12.98
C SER A 369 -11.21 15.20 13.58
N LEU A 370 -11.25 15.15 14.91
CA LEU A 370 -12.37 14.59 15.63
C LEU A 370 -13.59 15.51 15.48
N PRO A 371 -14.81 14.94 15.39
CA PRO A 371 -16.01 15.76 15.46
C PRO A 371 -16.00 16.60 16.74
N GLU A 372 -16.42 17.86 16.66
CA GLU A 372 -16.66 18.65 17.86
C GLU A 372 -17.68 17.89 18.72
N LYS A 373 -17.30 17.59 19.97
CA LYS A 373 -18.24 17.00 20.93
C LYS A 373 -19.37 18.01 21.10
N LEU A 374 -20.57 17.66 20.62
CA LEU A 374 -21.79 18.37 21.01
C LEU A 374 -21.85 18.36 22.53
N THR A 375 -21.47 19.48 23.15
CA THR A 375 -21.77 19.76 24.54
C THR A 375 -23.28 19.93 24.63
N THR A 376 -24.01 18.83 24.84
CA THR A 376 -25.35 18.90 25.38
C THR A 376 -25.22 19.45 26.79
N ALA A 377 -25.36 20.78 26.92
CA ALA A 377 -25.65 21.41 28.18
C ALA A 377 -26.97 20.81 28.68
N VAL A 378 -26.88 19.83 29.57
CA VAL A 378 -28.02 19.39 30.37
C VAL A 378 -28.33 20.57 31.29
N ASN A 379 -29.26 21.41 30.86
CA ASN A 379 -29.85 22.44 31.67
C ASN A 379 -30.70 21.72 32.73
N THR A 380 -30.12 21.41 33.89
CA THR A 380 -30.88 20.99 35.07
C THR A 380 -31.64 22.22 35.57
N GLY A 381 -32.77 22.50 34.94
CA GLY A 381 -33.78 23.40 35.47
C GLY A 381 -34.36 22.77 36.73
N THR A 382 -34.00 23.33 37.87
CA THR A 382 -34.69 23.15 39.15
C THR A 382 -36.13 23.63 39.00
N THR A 383 -37.08 22.71 38.87
CA THR A 383 -38.48 22.99 39.17
C THR A 383 -38.71 22.63 40.64
N GLU A 384 -38.68 23.67 41.48
CA GLU A 384 -39.35 23.66 42.78
C GLU A 384 -40.85 23.50 42.52
N ALA A 385 -41.45 22.46 43.11
CA ALA A 385 -42.89 22.31 43.20
C ALA A 385 -43.41 23.11 44.41
N PRO A 386 -44.53 23.84 44.29
CA PRO A 386 -45.16 24.46 45.44
C PRO A 386 -45.98 23.42 46.23
N GLU A 387 -46.00 23.61 47.55
CA GLU A 387 -46.83 22.91 48.52
C GLU A 387 -48.32 23.05 48.19
N GLU A 388 -49.04 21.92 48.17
CA GLU A 388 -50.36 21.72 48.79
C GLU A 388 -50.66 20.22 49.00
#